data_AF-A0A1I7YRM6-F1
#
_entry.id   AF-A0A1I7YRM6-F1
#
_cell.length_a   1.000
_cell.length_b   1.000
_cell.length_c   1.000
_cell.angle_alpha   90.00
_cell.angle_beta   90.00
_cell.angle_gamma   90.00
#
_symmetry.space_group_name_H-M   'P 1'
#
loop_
_entity.id
_entity.type
_entity.pdbx_description
1 polymer ?
#
loop_
_entity_poly.entity_id
_entity_poly.type
_entity_poly.pdbx_seq_one_letter_code
_entity_poly.pdbx_strand_id
1 'polypeptide(L)'
;MSKEMDTKYHVNERGMHWMLATFFVIGDIAGGGLIVLPGALKYTGLVGGIILFFAMMIIASYTAALLGENWVILQKKWPEYRNHCRKPYPEMGYRGLGPTMRKIVSYCVNFTQFSVGVVYLLLSAKIIQDSILLMTGTYITFCYMIIIVAAILLPVTMLKSPQDF
;
A
#
# COMPACT_ATOMS: atom_id res chain seq x y z
N MET A 1 34.95 -20.30 -13.95
CA MET A 1 33.68 -20.80 -14.54
C MET A 1 32.65 -19.68 -14.47
N SER A 2 32.92 -18.61 -15.23
CA SER A 2 32.02 -17.48 -15.43
C SER A 2 31.16 -17.84 -16.63
N LYS A 3 29.92 -18.26 -16.40
CA LYS A 3 28.93 -18.37 -17.48
C LYS A 3 28.13 -17.08 -17.48
N GLU A 4 28.25 -16.37 -18.59
CA GLU A 4 27.51 -15.19 -18.99
C GLU A 4 26.05 -15.26 -18.55
N MET A 5 25.69 -14.41 -17.60
CA MET A 5 24.32 -14.20 -17.17
C MET A 5 23.72 -13.08 -18.02
N ASP A 6 23.68 -13.25 -19.33
CA ASP A 6 22.94 -12.34 -20.21
C ASP A 6 21.43 -12.60 -20.05
N THR A 7 20.89 -12.21 -18.89
CA THR A 7 19.47 -12.35 -18.58
C THR A 7 18.80 -11.04 -18.86
N LYS A 8 18.45 -10.83 -20.14
CA LYS A 8 17.56 -9.78 -20.60
C LYS A 8 16.39 -9.66 -19.61
N TYR A 9 16.28 -8.52 -18.92
CA TYR A 9 15.17 -8.26 -18.02
C TYR A 9 13.87 -8.45 -18.81
N HIS A 10 12.98 -9.31 -18.33
CA HIS A 10 11.70 -9.51 -19.00
C HIS A 10 10.84 -8.28 -18.73
N VAL A 11 10.75 -7.42 -19.74
CA VAL A 11 9.85 -6.27 -19.73
C VAL A 11 8.49 -6.76 -20.19
N ASN A 12 7.48 -6.59 -19.34
CA ASN A 12 6.11 -6.93 -19.71
C ASN A 12 5.61 -5.91 -20.73
N GLU A 13 5.06 -6.35 -21.86
CA GLU A 13 4.53 -5.43 -22.90
C GLU A 13 3.26 -4.71 -22.43
N ARG A 14 2.59 -5.23 -21.40
CA ARG A 14 1.40 -4.64 -20.78
C ARG A 14 1.64 -4.43 -19.30
N GLY A 15 1.38 -3.22 -18.82
CA GLY A 15 1.54 -2.83 -17.43
C GLY A 15 1.54 -1.32 -17.26
N MET A 16 1.50 -0.87 -16.01
CA MET A 16 1.57 0.55 -15.67
C MET A 16 2.96 1.10 -15.95
N HIS A 17 3.05 2.27 -16.60
CA HIS A 17 4.32 2.95 -16.82
C HIS A 17 4.99 3.27 -15.47
N TRP A 18 6.32 3.17 -15.39
CA TRP A 18 7.08 3.29 -14.13
C TRP A 18 6.78 4.60 -13.40
N MET A 19 6.70 5.74 -14.11
CA MET A 19 6.36 7.03 -13.49
C MET A 19 4.98 7.03 -12.83
N LEU A 20 3.97 6.47 -13.50
CA LEU A 20 2.61 6.40 -12.95
C LEU A 20 2.56 5.51 -11.70
N ALA A 21 3.29 4.38 -11.73
CA ALA A 21 3.43 3.52 -10.56
C ALA A 21 4.10 4.24 -9.39
N THR A 22 5.16 5.02 -9.64
CA THR A 22 5.83 5.83 -8.62
C THR A 22 4.87 6.85 -8.00
N PHE A 23 4.09 7.58 -8.79
CA PHE A 23 3.12 8.54 -8.26
C PHE A 23 2.04 7.88 -7.40
N PHE A 24 1.51 6.72 -7.80
CA PHE A 24 0.53 5.99 -6.99
C PHE A 24 1.11 5.54 -5.65
N VAL A 25 2.35 5.03 -5.63
CA VAL A 25 3.03 4.63 -4.39
C VAL A 25 3.27 5.83 -3.48
N ILE A 26 3.75 6.95 -4.02
CA ILE A 26 3.96 8.18 -3.24
C ILE A 26 2.62 8.68 -2.69
N GLY A 27 1.56 8.67 -3.49
CA GLY A 27 0.22 9.11 -3.08
C GLY A 27 -0.35 8.29 -1.92
N ASP A 28 -0.23 6.97 -1.98
CA ASP A 28 -0.71 6.08 -0.91
C ASP A 28 0.06 6.29 0.40
N ILE A 29 1.40 6.41 0.33
CA ILE A 29 2.25 6.64 1.51
C ILE A 29 2.04 8.04 2.10
N ALA A 30 1.90 9.05 1.23
CA ALA A 30 1.68 10.44 1.64
C ALA A 30 0.32 10.65 2.32
N GLY A 31 -0.69 9.83 2.04
CA GLY A 31 -2.00 9.94 2.70
C GLY A 31 -1.93 9.62 4.20
N GLY A 32 -2.09 8.34 4.55
CA GLY A 32 -2.16 7.92 5.94
C GLY A 32 -0.93 8.24 6.79
N GLY A 33 0.25 8.07 6.21
CA GLY A 33 1.51 8.20 6.93
C GLY A 33 1.79 9.62 7.41
N LEU A 34 1.59 10.63 6.55
CA LEU A 34 1.89 12.02 6.89
C LEU A 34 0.93 12.61 7.93
N ILE A 35 -0.34 12.21 7.92
CA ILE A 35 -1.33 12.75 8.87
C ILE A 35 -1.05 12.29 10.30
N VAL A 36 -0.50 11.08 10.47
CA VAL A 36 -0.19 10.50 11.79
C VAL A 36 1.18 10.96 12.31
N LEU A 37 2.09 11.37 11.42
CA LEU A 37 3.47 11.71 11.76
C LEU A 37 3.60 12.82 12.83
N PRO A 38 2.89 13.96 12.77
CA PRO A 38 2.98 15.01 13.80
C PRO A 38 2.55 14.51 15.18
N GLY A 39 1.51 13.66 15.23
CA GLY A 39 1.07 13.03 16.46
C GLY A 39 2.16 12.15 17.05
N ALA A 40 2.76 11.28 16.23
CA ALA A 40 3.84 10.40 16.66
C ALA A 40 5.06 11.17 17.19
N LEU A 41 5.46 12.26 16.51
CA LEU A 41 6.57 13.13 16.93
C LEU A 41 6.28 13.83 18.26
N LYS A 42 5.02 14.25 18.51
CA LYS A 42 4.63 14.84 19.79
C LYS A 42 4.80 13.86 20.95
N TYR A 43 4.46 12.58 20.76
CA TYR A 43 4.56 11.58 21.82
C TYR A 43 5.99 11.09 22.08
N THR A 44 6.84 11.06 21.05
CA THR A 44 8.24 10.58 21.15
C THR A 44 9.25 11.69 21.46
N GLY A 45 8.86 12.96 21.29
CA GLY A 45 9.75 14.11 21.38
C GLY A 45 10.51 14.36 20.08
N LEU A 46 10.88 15.61 19.81
CA LEU A 46 11.41 16.04 18.50
C LEU A 46 12.71 15.32 18.12
N VAL A 47 13.67 15.23 19.04
CA VAL A 47 14.97 14.59 18.77
C VAL A 47 14.81 13.07 18.58
N GLY A 48 14.07 12.40 19.47
CA GLY A 48 13.82 10.96 19.37
C GLY A 48 13.00 10.60 18.12
N GLY A 49 11.99 11.41 17.81
CA GLY A 49 11.15 11.25 16.63
C GLY A 49 11.92 11.38 15.32
N ILE A 50 12.82 12.35 15.19
CA ILE A 50 13.66 12.50 13.99
C ILE A 50 14.59 11.29 13.82
N ILE A 51 15.23 10.82 14.90
CA ILE A 51 16.13 9.65 14.83
C ILE A 51 15.34 8.41 14.39
N LEU A 52 14.18 8.15 15.01
CA LEU A 52 13.33 7.02 14.68
C LEU A 52 12.80 7.10 13.24
N PHE A 53 12.46 8.29 12.75
CA PHE A 53 12.01 8.50 11.38
C PHE A 53 13.06 8.04 10.36
N PHE A 54 14.31 8.50 10.50
CA PHE A 54 15.39 8.09 9.59
C PHE A 54 15.73 6.60 9.71
N ALA A 55 15.73 6.06 10.93
CA ALA A 55 15.96 4.63 11.14
C ALA A 55 14.89 3.77 10.43
N MET A 56 13.62 4.11 10.62
CA MET A 56 12.51 3.41 9.96
C MET A 56 12.52 3.58 8.45
N MET A 57 12.88 4.76 7.95
CA MET A 57 13.03 5.02 6.52
C MET A 57 14.07 4.08 5.87
N ILE A 58 15.23 3.90 6.50
CA ILE A 58 16.29 3.02 5.98
C ILE A 58 15.80 1.55 5.96
N ILE A 59 15.22 1.09 7.06
CA ILE A 59 14.74 -0.31 7.18
C ILE A 59 13.62 -0.59 6.18
N ALA A 60 12.66 0.32 6.04
CA ALA A 60 11.54 0.18 5.11
C ALA A 60 12.02 0.22 3.65
N SER A 61 12.93 1.14 3.30
CA SER A 61 13.49 1.24 1.95
C SER A 61 14.28 -0.02 1.57
N TYR A 62 15.08 -0.54 2.49
CA TYR A 62 15.83 -1.78 2.27
C TYR A 62 14.89 -2.98 2.05
N THR A 63 13.83 -3.09 2.85
CA THR A 63 12.83 -4.15 2.72
C THR A 63 12.06 -4.05 1.40
N ALA A 64 11.71 -2.84 0.98
CA ALA A 64 11.06 -2.59 -0.31
C ALA A 64 11.95 -3.00 -1.50
N ALA A 65 13.26 -2.71 -1.43
CA ALA A 65 14.23 -3.11 -2.45
C ALA A 65 14.34 -4.64 -2.56
N LEU A 66 14.54 -5.33 -1.42
CA LEU A 66 14.59 -6.79 -1.35
C LEU A 66 13.34 -7.46 -1.94
N LEU A 67 12.17 -6.92 -1.63
CA LEU A 67 10.91 -7.43 -2.13
C LEU A 67 10.78 -7.24 -3.65
N GLY A 68 11.21 -6.09 -4.18
CA GLY A 68 11.28 -5.83 -5.62
C GLY A 68 12.21 -6.80 -6.34
N GLU A 69 13.40 -7.05 -5.79
CA GLU A 69 14.34 -8.04 -6.33
C GLU A 69 13.77 -9.46 -6.30
N ASN A 70 13.15 -9.87 -5.20
CA ASN A 70 12.48 -11.16 -5.08
C ASN A 70 11.41 -11.36 -6.16
N TRP A 71 10.64 -10.32 -6.48
CA TRP A 71 9.65 -10.36 -7.55
C TRP A 71 10.28 -10.51 -8.94
N VAL A 72 11.41 -9.83 -9.19
CA VAL A 72 12.16 -9.97 -10.46
C VAL A 72 12.73 -11.39 -10.60
N ILE A 73 13.29 -11.95 -9.52
CA ILE A 73 13.81 -13.32 -9.50
C ILE A 73 12.69 -14.34 -9.78
N LEU A 74 11.51 -14.14 -9.18
CA LEU A 74 10.34 -14.99 -9.39
C LEU A 74 9.94 -15.05 -10.87
N GLN A 75 9.83 -13.88 -11.53
CA GLN A 75 9.46 -13.79 -12.95
C GLN A 75 10.51 -14.38 -13.89
N LYS A 76 11.80 -14.31 -13.52
CA LYS A 76 12.90 -14.96 -14.26
C LYS A 76 12.76 -16.48 -14.21
N LYS A 77 12.51 -17.05 -13.03
CA LYS A 77 12.50 -18.49 -12.80
C LYS A 77 11.20 -19.18 -13.24
N TRP A 78 10.06 -18.49 -13.18
CA TRP A 78 8.75 -19.06 -13.52
C TRP A 78 8.02 -18.16 -14.53
N PRO A 79 7.90 -18.57 -15.81
CA PRO A 79 7.28 -17.76 -16.86
C PRO A 79 5.77 -17.57 -16.68
N GLU A 80 5.13 -18.44 -15.92
CA GLU A 80 3.71 -18.37 -15.51
C GLU A 80 3.34 -17.06 -14.80
N TYR A 81 4.28 -16.43 -14.07
CA TYR A 81 4.05 -15.15 -13.38
C TYR A 81 4.39 -13.93 -14.23
N ARG A 82 4.81 -14.11 -15.50
CA ARG A 82 5.00 -13.00 -16.44
C ARG A 82 3.67 -12.46 -16.94
N ASN A 83 2.61 -13.27 -16.93
CA ASN A 83 1.26 -12.80 -17.18
C ASN A 83 0.65 -12.17 -15.92
N HIS A 84 -0.40 -11.35 -16.09
CA HIS A 84 -1.06 -10.62 -15.00
C HIS A 84 -1.32 -11.51 -13.77
N CYS A 85 -0.62 -11.23 -12.67
CA CYS A 85 -0.76 -11.93 -11.40
C CYS A 85 -1.51 -11.05 -10.41
N ARG A 86 -2.74 -11.44 -10.05
CA ARG A 86 -3.60 -10.66 -9.15
C ARG A 86 -3.11 -10.60 -7.69
N LYS A 87 -2.25 -11.54 -7.26
CA LYS A 87 -1.77 -11.66 -5.87
C LYS A 87 -0.27 -12.01 -5.82
N PRO A 88 0.63 -11.03 -6.00
CA PRO A 88 2.07 -11.29 -6.09
C PRO A 88 2.69 -11.80 -4.78
N TYR A 89 2.29 -11.22 -3.63
CA TYR A 89 2.87 -11.56 -2.33
C TYR A 89 2.64 -13.03 -1.89
N PRO A 90 1.41 -13.57 -1.95
CA PRO A 90 1.19 -14.99 -1.64
C PRO A 90 1.96 -15.94 -2.56
N GLU A 91 2.15 -15.58 -3.84
CA GLU A 91 2.88 -16.42 -4.81
C GLU A 91 4.39 -16.42 -4.53
N MET A 92 4.96 -15.28 -4.14
CA MET A 92 6.35 -15.22 -3.64
C MET A 92 6.52 -16.12 -2.42
N GLY A 93 5.59 -16.06 -1.46
CA GLY A 93 5.60 -16.93 -0.28
C GLY A 93 5.42 -18.41 -0.62
N TYR A 94 4.58 -18.72 -1.61
CA TYR A 94 4.34 -20.09 -2.09
C TYR A 94 5.61 -20.73 -2.65
N ARG A 95 6.34 -20.01 -3.50
CA ARG A 95 7.55 -20.53 -4.14
C ARG A 95 8.76 -20.56 -3.22
N GLY A 96 8.75 -19.78 -2.13
CA GLY A 96 9.80 -19.81 -1.10
C GLY A 96 9.60 -20.89 -0.04
N LEU A 97 8.38 -21.01 0.51
CA LEU A 97 8.11 -21.79 1.74
C LEU A 97 6.87 -22.71 1.63
N GLY A 98 6.31 -22.87 0.43
CA GLY A 98 5.23 -23.82 0.15
C GLY A 98 3.81 -23.32 0.42
N PRO A 99 2.80 -24.21 0.36
CA PRO A 99 1.38 -23.85 0.36
C PRO A 99 0.88 -23.21 1.66
N THR A 100 1.50 -23.53 2.80
CA THR A 100 1.14 -22.94 4.10
C THR A 100 1.48 -21.45 4.12
N MET A 101 2.66 -21.08 3.63
CA MET A 101 3.09 -19.68 3.62
C MET A 101 2.24 -18.82 2.67
N ARG A 102 1.77 -19.39 1.56
CA ARG A 102 0.80 -18.73 0.66
C ARG A 102 -0.45 -18.25 1.42
N LYS A 103 -1.01 -19.11 2.26
CA LYS A 103 -2.21 -18.78 3.05
C LYS A 103 -1.89 -17.70 4.08
N ILE A 104 -0.79 -17.86 4.83
CA ILE A 104 -0.38 -16.89 5.86
C ILE A 104 -0.18 -15.50 5.27
N VAL A 105 0.58 -15.38 4.17
CA VAL A 105 0.82 -14.10 3.49
C VAL A 105 -0.49 -13.52 2.96
N SER A 106 -1.38 -14.34 2.38
CA SER A 106 -2.68 -13.85 1.91
C SER A 106 -3.55 -13.32 3.06
N TYR A 107 -3.57 -13.97 4.22
CA TYR A 107 -4.31 -13.47 5.38
C TYR A 107 -3.71 -12.17 5.91
N CYS A 108 -2.38 -12.09 6.04
CA CYS A 108 -1.68 -10.90 6.49
C CYS A 108 -1.97 -9.69 5.58
N VAL A 109 -1.81 -9.85 4.26
CA VAL A 109 -2.07 -8.76 3.30
C VAL A 109 -3.53 -8.31 3.32
N ASN A 110 -4.48 -9.26 3.32
CA ASN A 110 -5.90 -8.91 3.38
C ASN A 110 -6.28 -8.18 4.67
N PHE A 111 -5.70 -8.61 5.81
CA PHE A 111 -5.93 -7.97 7.09
C PHE A 111 -5.39 -6.54 7.11
N THR A 112 -4.16 -6.32 6.63
CA THR A 112 -3.57 -4.98 6.53
C THR A 112 -4.41 -4.07 5.63
N GLN A 113 -4.85 -4.55 4.47
CA GLN A 113 -5.69 -3.77 3.55
C GLN A 113 -7.05 -3.42 4.17
N PHE A 114 -7.67 -4.35 4.89
CA PHE A 114 -8.90 -4.08 5.63
C PHE A 114 -8.68 -3.00 6.70
N SER A 115 -7.62 -3.12 7.51
CA SER A 115 -7.30 -2.14 8.55
C SER A 115 -7.05 -0.75 7.98
N VAL A 116 -6.30 -0.64 6.88
CA VAL A 116 -6.03 0.64 6.20
C VAL A 116 -7.34 1.25 5.70
N GLY A 117 -8.21 0.46 5.06
CA GLY A 117 -9.52 0.92 4.59
C GLY A 117 -10.39 1.49 5.72
N VAL A 118 -10.43 0.81 6.87
CA VAL A 118 -11.17 1.30 8.05
C VAL A 118 -10.59 2.61 8.57
N VAL A 119 -9.27 2.72 8.70
CA VAL A 119 -8.61 3.94 9.19
C VAL A 119 -8.84 5.12 8.24
N TYR A 120 -8.73 4.90 6.92
CA TYR A 120 -9.00 5.94 5.92
C TYR A 120 -10.45 6.40 5.93
N LEU A 121 -11.40 5.50 6.14
CA LEU A 121 -12.81 5.85 6.26
C LEU A 121 -13.04 6.73 7.49
N LEU A 122 -12.52 6.34 8.66
CA LEU A 122 -12.63 7.12 9.89
C LEU A 122 -11.98 8.50 9.77
N LEU A 123 -10.80 8.56 9.16
CA LEU A 123 -10.07 9.81 8.95
C LEU A 123 -10.81 10.75 7.99
N SER A 124 -11.32 10.22 6.88
CA SER A 124 -12.09 10.98 5.89
C SER A 124 -13.38 11.53 6.51
N ALA A 125 -14.11 10.71 7.28
CA ALA A 125 -15.33 11.15 7.96
C ALA A 125 -15.06 12.30 8.93
N LYS A 126 -13.95 12.26 9.67
CA LYS A 126 -13.56 13.32 10.59
C LYS A 126 -13.20 14.63 9.86
N ILE A 127 -12.38 14.54 8.81
CA ILE A 127 -11.99 15.71 8.01
C ILE A 127 -13.22 16.39 7.40
N ILE A 128 -14.17 15.60 6.87
CA ILE A 128 -15.41 16.11 6.28
C ILE A 128 -16.31 16.75 7.34
N GLN A 129 -16.48 16.12 8.51
CA GLN A 129 -17.25 16.67 9.61
C GLN A 129 -16.70 18.03 10.06
N ASP A 130 -15.39 18.11 10.30
CA ASP A 130 -14.73 19.34 10.72
C ASP A 130 -14.87 20.44 9.66
N SER A 131 -14.76 20.08 8.37
CA SER A 131 -14.95 21.00 7.25
C SER A 131 -16.38 21.55 7.18
N ILE A 132 -17.40 20.71 7.35
CA ILE A 132 -18.81 21.12 7.34
C ILE A 132 -19.11 22.05 8.51
N LEU A 133 -18.63 21.72 9.71
CA LEU A 133 -18.83 22.56 10.89
C LEU A 133 -18.26 23.97 10.68
N LEU A 134 -17.08 24.09 10.09
CA LEU A 134 -16.41 25.37 9.82
C LEU A 134 -17.12 26.20 8.74
N MET A 135 -17.73 25.55 7.74
CA MET A 135 -18.37 26.25 6.61
C MET A 135 -19.83 26.63 6.87
N THR A 136 -20.62 25.74 7.47
CA THR A 136 -22.08 25.91 7.60
C THR A 136 -22.56 26.08 9.04
N GLY A 137 -21.68 25.90 10.03
CA GLY A 137 -22.05 25.98 11.46
C GLY A 137 -23.01 24.87 11.92
N THR A 138 -23.35 23.92 11.05
CA THR A 138 -24.26 22.81 11.36
C THR A 138 -23.47 21.64 11.94
N TYR A 139 -23.84 21.21 13.15
CA TYR A 139 -23.23 20.06 13.79
C TYR A 139 -23.92 18.75 13.35
N ILE A 140 -23.21 17.94 12.56
CA ILE A 140 -23.64 16.57 12.25
C ILE A 140 -22.74 15.60 13.03
N THR A 141 -23.35 14.65 13.73
CA THR A 141 -22.63 13.68 14.57
C THR A 141 -21.74 12.76 13.73
N PHE A 142 -20.55 12.45 14.25
CA PHE A 142 -19.54 11.58 13.64
C PHE A 142 -20.09 10.23 13.15
N CYS A 143 -20.97 9.58 13.92
CA CYS A 143 -21.55 8.29 13.58
C CYS A 143 -22.34 8.32 12.27
N TYR A 144 -23.09 9.41 12.02
CA TYR A 144 -23.83 9.58 10.77
C TYR A 144 -22.89 9.92 9.61
N MET A 145 -21.85 10.72 9.86
CA MET A 145 -20.83 11.06 8.85
C MET A 145 -20.10 9.83 8.31
N ILE A 146 -19.72 8.90 9.17
CA ILE A 146 -19.11 7.63 8.77
C ILE A 146 -20.01 6.87 7.77
N ILE A 147 -21.30 6.74 8.08
CA ILE A 147 -22.25 5.99 7.24
C ILE A 147 -22.43 6.68 5.89
N ILE A 148 -22.56 8.01 5.88
CA ILE A 148 -22.72 8.80 4.65
C ILE A 148 -21.48 8.65 3.76
N VAL A 149 -20.28 8.83 4.31
CA VAL A 149 -19.02 8.71 3.57
C VAL A 149 -18.83 7.28 3.06
N ALA A 150 -19.14 6.27 3.87
CA ALA A 150 -19.09 4.87 3.45
C ALA A 150 -20.01 4.59 2.27
N ALA A 151 -21.26 5.09 2.30
CA ALA A 151 -22.24 4.90 1.24
C ALA A 151 -21.80 5.56 -0.08
N ILE A 152 -21.14 6.72 -0.01
CA ILE A 152 -20.61 7.44 -1.19
C ILE A 152 -19.37 6.74 -1.75
N LEU A 153 -18.48 6.25 -0.89
CA LEU A 153 -17.25 5.57 -1.33
C LEU A 153 -17.51 4.17 -1.87
N LEU A 154 -18.53 3.46 -1.38
CA LEU A 154 -18.87 2.11 -1.83
C LEU A 154 -18.98 1.96 -3.36
N PRO A 155 -19.78 2.76 -4.10
CA PRO A 155 -19.86 2.65 -5.56
C PRO A 155 -18.51 2.97 -6.23
N VAL A 156 -17.73 3.89 -5.68
CA VAL A 156 -16.40 4.26 -6.21
C VAL A 156 -15.41 3.12 -6.04
N THR A 157 -15.44 2.40 -4.92
CA THR A 157 -14.55 1.26 -4.66
C THR A 157 -14.85 0.03 -5.51
N MET A 158 -16.04 -0.05 -6.11
CA MET A 158 -16.42 -1.12 -7.04
C MET A 158 -15.88 -0.90 -8.46
N LEU A 159 -15.32 0.28 -8.76
CA LEU A 159 -14.63 0.50 -10.03
C LEU A 159 -13.36 -0.36 -10.10
N LYS A 160 -13.02 -0.79 -11.32
CA LYS A 160 -11.81 -1.58 -11.58
C LYS A 160 -10.56 -0.79 -11.18
N SER A 161 -9.54 -1.48 -10.69
CA SER A 161 -8.26 -0.85 -10.32
C SER A 161 -7.60 -0.22 -11.56
N PRO A 162 -6.83 0.87 -11.42
CA PRO A 162 -6.03 1.44 -12.53
C PRO A 162 -5.04 0.46 -13.15
N GLN A 163 -4.73 -0.67 -12.50
CA GLN A 163 -3.92 -1.74 -13.09
C GLN A 163 -4.69 -2.62 -14.08
N ASP A 164 -6.01 -2.52 -14.12
CA ASP A 164 -6.90 -3.29 -15.00
C ASP A 164 -7.32 -2.52 -16.26
N PHE A 165 -6.77 -1.32 -16.48
CA PHE A 165 -6.93 -0.44 -17.64
C PHE A 165 -5.59 -0.28 -18.37
#